data_AF-A0A0K6GKC6-F1
#
_entry.id   AF-A0A0K6GKC6-F1
#
_cell.length_a   1.000
_cell.length_b   1.000
_cell.length_c   1.000
_cell.angle_alpha   90.00
_cell.angle_beta   90.00
_cell.angle_gamma   90.00
#
_symmetry.space_group_name_H-M   'P 1'
#
loop_
_entity.id
_entity.type
_entity.pdbx_description
1 polymer ?
#
loop_
_entity_poly.entity_id
_entity_poly.type
_entity_poly.pdbx_seq_one_letter_code
_entity_poly.pdbx_strand_id
1 'polypeptide(L)' 'MEKVLELMISYEQKALEKGREEGIKQGIKQGIKQGIKQGMKHLIQTMARKGMSVKDIANVTDLTEEKVRELLEKE' A
#
# COMPACT_ATOMS: atom_id res chain seq x y z
N MET A 1 1.74 -10.27 46.65
CA MET A 1 2.92 -10.17 45.75
C MET A 1 2.69 -10.94 44.46
N GLU A 2 2.23 -12.20 44.55
CA GLU A 2 1.88 -13.08 43.42
C GLU A 2 0.89 -12.46 42.40
N LYS A 3 -0.22 -11.88 42.88
CA LYS A 3 -1.21 -11.19 42.01
C LYS A 3 -0.65 -10.01 41.21
N VAL A 4 0.38 -9.34 41.72
CA VAL A 4 1.00 -8.18 41.05
C VAL A 4 1.89 -8.67 39.91
N LEU A 5 2.62 -9.77 40.12
CA LEU A 5 3.45 -10.41 39.09
C LEU A 5 2.58 -10.95 37.95
N GLU A 6 1.48 -11.63 38.28
CA GLU A 6 0.51 -12.14 37.30
C GLU A 6 -0.07 -11.00 36.44
N LEU A 7 -0.40 -9.86 37.07
CA LEU A 7 -0.89 -8.69 36.38
C LEU A 7 0.16 -8.09 35.42
N MET A 8 1.42 -7.99 35.84
CA MET A 8 2.51 -7.51 34.98
C MET A 8 2.71 -8.40 33.76
N ILE A 9 2.74 -9.73 33.95
CA ILE A 9 2.88 -10.70 32.87
C ILE A 9 1.69 -10.58 31.90
N SER A 10 0.47 -10.40 32.42
CA SER A 10 -0.73 -10.18 31.58
C SER A 10 -0.61 -8.91 30.73
N TYR A 11 -0.11 -7.81 31.30
CA TYR A 11 0.09 -6.58 30.54
C TYR A 11 1.17 -6.71 29.46
N GLU A 12 2.28 -7.39 29.76
CA GLU A 12 3.34 -7.65 28.79
C GLU A 12 2.83 -8.49 27.62
N GLN A 13 2.11 -9.57 27.89
CA GLN A 13 1.50 -10.41 26.86
C GLN A 13 0.53 -9.61 25.97
N LYS A 14 -0.35 -8.80 26.59
CA LYS A 14 -1.28 -7.94 25.85
C LYS A 14 -0.55 -6.90 25.00
N ALA A 15 0.54 -6.32 25.52
CA ALA A 15 1.33 -5.34 24.79
C ALA A 15 2.03 -5.98 23.57
N LEU A 16 2.59 -7.17 23.73
CA LEU A 16 3.22 -7.93 22.64
C LEU A 16 2.19 -8.35 21.59
N GLU A 17 1.03 -8.85 22.01
CA GLU A 17 -0.05 -9.23 21.11
C GLU A 17 -0.55 -8.03 20.30
N LYS A 18 -0.83 -6.91 20.98
CA LYS A 18 -1.24 -5.66 20.34
C LYS A 18 -0.18 -5.15 19.37
N GLY A 19 1.09 -5.15 19.78
CA GLY A 19 2.20 -4.72 18.91
C GLY A 19 2.32 -5.58 17.66
N ARG A 20 2.16 -6.91 17.80
CA ARG A 20 2.15 -7.85 16.66
C ARG A 20 0.97 -7.59 15.72
N GLU A 21 -0.23 -7.43 16.26
CA GLU A 21 -1.43 -7.14 15.47
C GLU A 21 -1.32 -5.80 14.71
N GLU A 22 -0.86 -4.75 15.39
CA GLU A 22 -0.63 -3.45 14.78
C GLU A 22 0.44 -3.52 13.69
N GLY A 23 1.55 -4.21 13.94
CA GLY A 23 2.61 -4.42 12.96
C GLY A 23 2.12 -5.14 11.71
N ILE A 24 1.36 -6.22 11.87
CA ILE A 24 0.77 -6.97 10.75
C ILE A 24 -0.21 -6.08 9.98
N LYS A 25 -1.10 -5.37 10.66
CA LYS A 25 -2.10 -4.49 10.04
C LYS A 25 -1.42 -3.36 9.24
N GLN A 26 -0.38 -2.76 9.80
CA GLN A 26 0.40 -1.72 9.11
C GLN A 26 1.13 -2.30 7.89
N GLY A 27 1.80 -3.44 8.04
CA GLY A 27 2.50 -4.12 6.95
C GLY A 27 1.58 -4.47 5.79
N ILE A 28 0.42 -5.06 6.07
CA ILE A 28 -0.60 -5.38 5.05
C ILE A 28 -1.09 -4.11 4.35
N LYS A 29 -1.42 -3.06 5.11
CA LYS A 29 -1.92 -1.79 4.54
C LYS A 29 -0.87 -1.15 3.62
N GLN A 30 0.40 -1.13 4.03
CA GLN A 30 1.50 -0.61 3.22
C GLN A 30 1.72 -1.46 1.97
N GLY A 31 1.75 -2.79 2.11
CA GLY A 31 1.93 -3.72 0.99
C GLY A 31 0.83 -3.59 -0.06
N ILE A 32 -0.44 -3.54 0.36
CA ILE A 32 -1.58 -3.33 -0.55
C ILE A 32 -1.45 -1.99 -1.27
N LYS A 33 -1.16 -0.89 -0.55
CA LYS A 33 -1.03 0.44 -1.15
C LYS A 33 0.11 0.49 -2.18
N GLN A 34 1.26 -0.11 -1.87
CA GLN A 34 2.40 -0.20 -2.78
C GLN A 34 2.07 -1.06 -4.00
N GLY A 35 1.47 -2.24 -3.80
CA GLY A 35 1.07 -3.15 -4.87
C GLY A 35 0.08 -2.52 -5.85
N ILE A 36 -0.95 -1.83 -5.34
CA ILE A 36 -1.91 -1.09 -6.20
C ILE A 36 -1.19 0.00 -7.01
N LYS A 37 -0.31 0.79 -6.38
CA LYS A 37 0.44 1.85 -7.07
C LYS A 37 1.34 1.29 -8.17
N GLN A 38 2.09 0.21 -7.88
CA GLN A 38 2.96 -0.45 -8.84
C GLN A 38 2.16 -1.09 -9.99
N GLY A 39 1.05 -1.76 -9.67
CA GLY A 39 0.15 -2.34 -10.67
C GLY A 39 -0.43 -1.30 -11.62
N MET A 40 -0.90 -0.17 -11.09
CA MET A 40 -1.40 0.94 -11.90
C MET A 40 -0.29 1.54 -12.79
N LYS A 41 0.91 1.74 -12.25
CA LYS A 41 2.07 2.20 -13.02
C LYS A 41 2.38 1.24 -14.19
N HIS A 42 2.42 -0.07 -13.91
CA HIS A 42 2.69 -1.09 -14.92
C HIS A 42 1.61 -1.14 -16.02
N LEU A 43 0.34 -1.03 -15.64
CA LEU A 43 -0.79 -0.98 -16.56
C LEU A 43 -0.66 0.21 -17.53
N ILE A 44 -0.46 1.41 -17.00
CA ILE A 44 -0.30 2.65 -17.79
C ILE A 44 0.90 2.56 -18.74
N GLN A 45 2.04 2.09 -18.24
CA GLN A 45 3.22 1.87 -19.08
C GLN A 45 2.96 0.87 -20.20
N THR A 46 2.20 -0.19 -19.93
CA THR A 46 1.84 -1.20 -20.93
C THR A 46 0.91 -0.64 -21.99
N MET A 47 -0.09 0.15 -21.61
CA MET A 47 -0.98 0.86 -22.54
C MET A 47 -0.20 1.82 -23.44
N ALA A 48 0.72 2.61 -22.87
CA ALA A 48 1.57 3.52 -23.63
C ALA A 48 2.50 2.78 -24.60
N ARG A 49 3.11 1.65 -24.17
CA ARG A 49 3.93 0.80 -25.06
C ARG A 49 3.13 0.19 -26.21
N LYS A 50 1.83 -0.01 -26.03
CA LYS A 50 0.90 -0.46 -27.09
C LYS A 50 0.46 0.67 -28.02
N GLY A 51 0.99 1.89 -27.84
CA GLY A 51 0.74 3.03 -28.72
C GLY A 51 -0.48 3.87 -28.33
N MET A 52 -1.10 3.63 -27.18
CA MET A 52 -2.19 4.50 -26.69
C MET A 52 -1.67 5.88 -26.33
N SER A 53 -2.42 6.92 -26.67
CA SER A 53 -2.07 8.29 -26.29
C SER A 53 -2.31 8.53 -24.79
N VAL A 54 -1.63 9.53 -24.21
CA VAL A 54 -1.85 9.94 -22.81
C VAL A 54 -3.32 10.26 -22.54
N LYS A 55 -3.99 10.89 -23.51
CA LYS A 55 -5.42 11.24 -23.43
C LYS A 55 -6.32 10.00 -23.42
N ASP A 56 -6.03 9.00 -24.27
CA ASP A 56 -6.81 7.75 -24.29
C ASP A 56 -6.62 6.96 -23.00
N ILE A 57 -5.40 6.91 -22.48
CA ILE A 57 -5.10 6.24 -21.21
C ILE A 57 -5.84 6.94 -20.06
N ALA A 58 -5.80 8.27 -20.00
CA ALA A 58 -6.52 9.06 -19.01
C ALA A 58 -8.02 8.73 -19.00
N ASN A 59 -8.64 8.67 -20.19
CA ASN A 59 -10.05 8.31 -20.34
C ASN A 59 -10.36 6.87 -19.92
N VAL A 60 -9.50 5.90 -20.23
CA VAL A 60 -9.74 4.47 -19.91
C VAL A 60 -9.50 4.17 -18.43
N THR A 61 -8.60 4.92 -17.79
CA THR A 61 -8.19 4.67 -16.40
C THR A 61 -8.88 5.61 -15.39
N ASP A 62 -9.76 6.50 -15.86
CA ASP A 62 -10.38 7.58 -15.08
C ASP A 62 -9.33 8.42 -14.31
N LEU A 63 -8.20 8.69 -14.96
CA LEU A 63 -7.11 9.52 -14.43
C LEU A 63 -7.00 10.83 -15.19
N THR A 64 -6.36 11.83 -14.59
CA THR A 64 -5.96 13.03 -15.30
C THR A 64 -4.75 12.74 -16.20
N GLU A 65 -4.61 13.48 -17.31
CA GLU A 65 -3.41 13.38 -18.15
C GLU A 65 -2.13 13.67 -17.36
N GLU A 66 -2.17 14.59 -16.39
CA GLU A 66 -1.07 14.88 -15.47
C GLU A 66 -0.68 13.64 -14.67
N LYS A 67 -1.66 12.93 -14.10
CA LYS A 67 -1.38 11.72 -13.32
C LYS A 67 -0.84 10.59 -14.18
N VAL A 68 -1.33 10.47 -15.41
CA VAL A 68 -0.79 9.52 -16.39
C VAL A 68 0.67 9.85 -16.73
N ARG A 69 1.01 11.14 -16.91
CA ARG A 69 2.41 11.57 -17.14
C ARG A 69 3.31 11.27 -15.95
N GLU A 70 2.88 11.58 -14.73
CA GLU A 70 3.63 11.26 -13.49
C GLU A 70 3.91 9.74 -13.38
N LEU A 71 2.96 8.89 -13.77
CA LEU A 71 3.12 7.43 -13.74
C LEU A 71 3.98 6.90 -14.90
N LEU A 72 4.12 7.65 -15.99
CA LEU A 72 5.02 7.34 -17.09
C LEU A 72 6.45 7.82 -16.85
N GLU A 73 6.65 8.84 -16.00
CA GLU A 73 7.97 9.29 -15.58
C GLU A 73 8.74 8.15 -14.89
N LYS A 74 9.98 7.96 -15.33
CA LYS A 74 10.94 7.08 -14.65
C LYS A 74 11.37 7.78 -13.37
N GLU A 75 11.50 6.99 -12.30
CA GLU A 75 12.34 7.42 -11.17
C GLU A 75 13.79 7.60 -11.65
#